data_AF-A0A1Y2GSZ3-F1
#
_entry.id   AF-A0A1Y2GSZ3-F1
#
_cell.length_a   1.000
_cell.length_b   1.000
_cell.length_c   1.000
_cell.angle_alpha   90.00
_cell.angle_beta   90.00
_cell.angle_gamma   90.00
#
_symmetry.space_group_name_H-M   'P 1'
#
loop_
_entity.id
_entity.type
_entity.pdbx_description
1 polymer ?
#
loop_
_entity_poly.entity_id
_entity_poly.type
_entity_poly.pdbx_seq_one_letter_code
_entity_poly.pdbx_strand_id
1 'polypeptide(L)' 'VRCLTTVYSFGTKVFESVEAKSATAYRDGKHVHSFGFVNQFFNSFLNGVRLLGTKEEVEVALCNLSVVQIYEDLD' A
#
# COMPACT_ATOMS: atom_id res chain seq x y z
N VAL A 1 16.31 -7.08 0.61
CA VAL A 1 15.16 -6.23 0.20
C VAL A 1 14.25 -5.80 1.36
N ARG A 2 14.14 -4.48 1.55
CA ARG A 2 13.18 -3.77 2.39
C ARG A 2 12.13 -3.09 1.51
N CYS A 3 10.88 -3.11 1.94
CA CYS A 3 9.78 -2.36 1.33
C CYS A 3 9.27 -1.33 2.32
N LEU A 4 9.35 -0.04 1.97
CA LEU A 4 8.61 1.04 2.61
C LEU A 4 7.32 1.26 1.83
N THR A 5 6.17 1.13 2.48
CA THR A 5 4.88 1.51 1.90
C THR A 5 4.33 2.73 2.61
N THR A 6 3.97 3.76 1.84
CA THR A 6 3.39 5.00 2.34
C THR A 6 2.07 5.26 1.62
N VAL A 7 1.03 5.59 2.38
CA VAL A 7 -0.25 6.01 1.82
C VAL A 7 -0.47 7.49 2.08
N TYR A 8 -0.89 8.19 1.04
CA TYR A 8 -1.25 9.59 1.04
C TYR A 8 -2.72 9.76 0.74
N SER A 9 -3.38 10.66 1.46
CA SER A 9 -4.75 11.11 1.20
C SER A 9 -4.72 12.63 1.10
N PHE A 10 -5.21 13.19 -0.01
CA PHE A 10 -5.13 14.62 -0.30
C PHE A 10 -3.70 15.18 -0.13
N GLY A 11 -2.70 14.42 -0.60
CA GLY A 11 -1.27 14.76 -0.48
C GLY A 11 -0.68 14.61 0.93
N THR A 12 -1.47 14.26 1.94
CA THR A 12 -1.01 14.10 3.32
C THR A 12 -0.73 12.63 3.64
N LYS A 13 0.41 12.34 4.26
CA LYS A 13 0.74 10.98 4.72
C LYS A 13 -0.23 10.53 5.81
N VAL A 14 -0.96 9.45 5.56
CA VAL A 14 -1.96 8.89 6.50
C VAL A 14 -1.59 7.51 7.02
N PHE A 15 -0.69 6.80 6.33
CA PHE A 15 -0.21 5.49 6.75
C PHE A 15 1.22 5.27 6.27
N GLU A 16 2.00 4.55 7.07
CA GLU A 16 3.34 4.11 6.73
C GLU A 16 3.61 2.73 7.34
N SER A 17 4.22 1.85 6.55
CA SER A 17 4.72 0.57 7.04
C SER A 17 6.06 0.23 6.41
N VAL A 18 6.86 -0.52 7.14
CA VAL A 18 8.15 -1.02 6.67
C VAL A 18 8.19 -2.53 6.88
N GLU A 19 8.52 -3.26 5.81
CA GLU A 19 8.72 -4.70 5.84
C GLU A 19 10.09 -5.05 5.27
N ALA A 20 10.89 -5.81 6.01
CA ALA A 20 12.10 -6.44 5.50
C ALA A 20 11.83 -7.92 5.25
N LYS A 21 12.18 -8.41 4.05
CA LYS A 21 11.93 -9.80 3.64
C LYS A 21 13.13 -10.42 2.97
N SER A 22 13.56 -11.56 3.50
CA SER A 22 14.44 -12.50 2.80
C SER A 22 13.69 -13.18 1.64
N ALA A 23 14.44 -13.81 0.73
CA ALA A 23 13.84 -14.55 -0.37
C ALA A 23 12.93 -15.67 0.16
N THR A 24 11.67 -15.62 -0.25
CA THR A 24 10.64 -16.62 0.11
C THR A 24 10.71 -17.89 -0.74
N ALA A 25 11.28 -17.79 -1.95
CA ALA A 25 11.52 -18.92 -2.81
C ALA A 25 12.64 -18.63 -3.82
N TYR A 26 13.17 -19.69 -4.43
CA TYR A 26 14.01 -19.62 -5.61
C TYR A 26 13.28 -20.33 -6.76
N ARG A 27 12.97 -19.63 -7.84
CA ARG A 27 12.24 -20.16 -8.99
C ARG A 27 12.84 -19.60 -10.28
N ASP A 28 13.06 -20.47 -11.26
CA ASP A 28 13.57 -20.12 -12.59
C ASP A 28 14.83 -19.24 -12.56
N GLY A 29 15.77 -19.56 -11.66
CA GLY A 29 17.02 -18.83 -11.52
C GLY A 29 16.92 -17.52 -10.72
N LYS A 30 15.75 -17.20 -10.14
CA LYS A 30 15.48 -15.92 -9.49
C LYS A 30 15.04 -16.08 -8.03
N HIS A 31 15.46 -15.14 -7.19
CA HIS A 31 14.94 -14.99 -5.83
C HIS A 31 13.57 -14.29 -5.88
N VAL A 32 12.59 -14.85 -5.19
CA VAL A 32 11.23 -14.32 -5.09
C VAL A 32 11.00 -13.80 -3.68
N HIS A 33 10.57 -12.55 -3.55
CA HIS A 33 10.23 -11.91 -2.28
C HIS A 33 8.72 -11.63 -2.24
N SER A 34 8.07 -11.95 -1.12
CA SER A 34 6.64 -11.70 -0.93
C SER A 34 6.43 -10.67 0.17
N PHE A 35 5.78 -9.57 -0.18
CA PHE A 35 5.48 -8.44 0.70
C PHE A 35 3.96 -8.36 0.93
N GLY A 36 3.57 -7.98 2.15
CA GLY A 36 2.17 -7.69 2.44
C GLY A 36 1.69 -6.46 1.67
N PHE A 37 0.41 -6.48 1.27
CA PHE A 37 -0.27 -5.26 0.85
C PHE A 37 -0.91 -4.58 2.07
N VAL A 38 -1.19 -3.28 1.99
CA VAL A 38 -1.76 -2.46 3.09
C VAL A 38 -3.25 -2.74 3.33
N ASN A 39 -3.60 -4.02 3.51
CA ASN A 39 -4.96 -4.53 3.61
C ASN A 39 -5.75 -3.90 4.76
N GLN A 40 -5.11 -3.69 5.92
CA GLN A 40 -5.78 -3.08 7.07
C GLN A 40 -6.17 -1.62 6.80
N PHE A 41 -5.30 -0.86 6.13
CA PHE A 41 -5.60 0.49 5.70
C PHE A 41 -6.76 0.49 4.70
N PHE A 42 -6.69 -0.34 3.65
CA PHE A 42 -7.74 -0.41 2.64
C PHE A 42 -9.09 -0.83 3.21
N ASN A 43 -9.12 -1.78 4.15
CA ASN A 43 -10.38 -2.16 4.81
C ASN A 43 -11.02 -0.96 5.52
N SER A 44 -10.22 -0.17 6.23
CA SER A 44 -10.68 1.02 6.95
C SER A 44 -11.12 2.12 5.99
N PHE A 45 -10.34 2.35 4.93
CA PHE A 45 -10.65 3.30 3.88
C PHE A 45 -11.94 2.94 3.14
N LEU A 46 -12.09 1.69 2.69
CA LEU A 46 -13.28 1.21 1.99
C LEU A 46 -14.53 1.26 2.88
N ASN A 47 -14.39 0.99 4.19
CA ASN A 47 -15.49 1.20 5.13
C ASN A 47 -15.89 2.68 5.21
N GLY A 48 -14.92 3.61 5.18
CA GLY A 48 -15.20 5.04 5.10
C GLY A 48 -15.86 5.45 3.78
N VAL A 49 -15.37 4.94 2.65
CA VAL A 49 -15.93 5.21 1.31
C VAL A 49 -17.38 4.73 1.21
N ARG A 50 -17.73 3.60 1.83
CA ARG A 50 -19.12 3.10 1.88
C ARG A 50 -20.08 4.02 2.62
N LEU A 51 -19.59 4.93 3.47
CA LEU A 51 -20.41 5.91 4.17
C LEU A 51 -20.66 7.18 3.34
N LEU A 52 -19.96 7.34 2.21
CA LEU A 52 -20.18 8.46 1.30
C LEU A 52 -21.50 8.26 0.54
N GLY A 53 -22.28 9.33 0.41
CA GLY A 53 -23.66 9.26 -0.07
C GLY A 53 -23.80 9.36 -1.58
N THR A 54 -22.76 9.85 -2.27
CA THR A 54 -22.79 10.13 -3.71
C THR A 54 -21.59 9.53 -4.44
N LYS A 55 -21.75 9.31 -5.75
CA LYS A 55 -20.69 8.79 -6.61
C LYS A 55 -19.52 9.77 -6.69
N GLU A 56 -19.83 11.06 -6.70
CA GLU A 56 -18.88 12.17 -6.77
C GLU A 56 -17.98 12.20 -5.53
N GLU A 57 -18.52 12.02 -4.33
CA GLU A 57 -17.73 11.91 -3.11
C GLU A 57 -16.77 10.72 -3.14
N VAL A 58 -17.25 9.57 -3.63
CA VAL A 58 -16.43 8.37 -3.80
C VAL A 58 -15.30 8.62 -4.80
N GLU A 59 -15.59 9.23 -5.94
CA GLU A 59 -14.59 9.59 -6.96
C GLU A 59 -13.53 10.54 -6.39
N VAL A 60 -13.95 11.59 -5.65
CA VAL A 60 -13.02 12.52 -5.00
C VAL A 60 -12.11 11.80 -4.01
N ALA A 61 -12.65 10.91 -3.17
CA ALA A 61 -11.86 10.14 -2.21
C ALA A 61 -10.83 9.23 -2.89
N LEU A 62 -11.22 8.57 -3.98
CA LEU A 62 -10.32 7.68 -4.74
C LEU A 62 -9.24 8.45 -5.51
N CYS A 63 -9.61 9.54 -6.19
CA CYS A 63 -8.68 10.36 -6.96
C CYS A 63 -7.60 11.03 -6.10
N ASN A 64 -7.87 11.23 -4.81
CA ASN A 64 -6.93 11.85 -3.87
C ASN A 64 -6.18 10.83 -2.99
N LEU A 65 -6.36 9.53 -3.23
CA LEU A 65 -5.62 8.47 -2.55
C LEU A 65 -4.41 8.06 -3.41
N SER A 66 -3.23 8.01 -2.80
CA SER A 66 -2.00 7.52 -3.45
C SER A 66 -1.27 6.54 -2.56
N VAL A 67 -0.82 5.43 -3.12
CA VAL A 67 0.02 4.43 -2.43
C VAL A 67 1.37 4.40 -3.11
N VAL A 68 2.43 4.63 -2.34
CA VAL A 68 3.81 4.63 -2.81
C VAL A 68 4.55 3.48 -2.13
N GLN A 69 5.22 2.63 -2.93
CA GLN A 69 6.04 1.55 -2.44
C GLN A 69 7.47 1.72 -2.95
N ILE A 70 8.43 1.73 -2.01
CA ILE A 70 9.85 1.86 -2.31
C ILE A 70 10.53 0.57 -1.86
N TYR A 71 11.18 -0.10 -2.80
CA TYR A 71 11.94 -1.32 -2.57
C TYR A 71 13.43 -1.01 -2.62
N GLU A 72 14.13 -1.35 -1.55
CA GLU A 72 15.56 -1.10 -1.40
C GLU A 72 16.25 -2.41 -1.07
N ASP A 73 17.45 -2.62 -1.60
CA ASP A 73 18.24 -3.74 -1.11
C ASP A 73 18.80 -3.43 0.29
N LEU A 74 18.90 -4.47 1.10
CA LEU A 74 19.56 -4.39 2.39
C LEU A 74 20.88 -5.11 2.18
N ASP A 75 21.93 -4.34 1.88
CA ASP A 75 23.30 -4.86 1.70
C ASP A 75 23.71 -5.82 2.82
#